data_AF-A0A7W4H147-F1
#
_entry.id   AF-A0A7W4H147-F1
#
_cell.length_a   1.000
_cell.length_b   1.000
_cell.length_c   1.000
_cell.angle_alpha   90.00
_cell.angle_beta   90.00
_cell.angle_gamma   90.00
#
_symmetry.space_group_name_H-M   'P 1'
#
loop_
_entity.id
_entity.type
_entity.pdbx_description
1 polymer ?
#
loop_
_entity_poly.entity_id
_entity_poly.type
_entity_poly.pdbx_seq_one_letter_code
_entity_poly.pdbx_strand_id
1 'polypeptide(L)'
;MAGTPEVTVQLKPVQIRELRDGMWVAVAEDSEPLVVTEAVAKALRDPGGIEVDSTLGPLAETLSDAGFTDGSADVSLRPPSAPVSAGWRAARASLWALGAALSTTSAALLLQGGVPTGADAISAGPHPLLAATVAVGVAIVTAVPHELAHVVFGRAFGRRRGSVRVRVRRASATTNLTHVWAWPASPRLAAVSAGIVVDLAFLTVALVLRGTTGAWVATVAVTVMVMRIVWQLRFHRNCDGRHIAKMLIDNPTINTDTRRALTARLWTPAPRSAWLWSAVVAVGVLAELALFAVWFAPAVLRLLGVL
;
A
#
# COMPACT_ATOMS: atom_id res chain seq x y z
N MET A 1 0.35 -51.30 -17.48
CA MET A 1 -0.06 -49.89 -17.64
C MET A 1 0.11 -49.21 -16.30
N ALA A 2 1.16 -48.40 -16.15
CA ALA A 2 1.36 -47.59 -14.96
C ALA A 2 0.44 -46.37 -15.08
N GLY A 3 -0.56 -46.26 -14.20
CA GLY A 3 -1.39 -45.08 -14.10
C GLY A 3 -0.53 -43.90 -13.69
N THR A 4 -0.60 -42.80 -14.43
CA THR A 4 -0.10 -41.50 -13.99
C THR A 4 -0.74 -41.17 -12.63
N PRO A 5 0.03 -40.84 -11.59
CA PRO A 5 -0.55 -40.48 -10.31
C PRO A 5 -1.42 -39.24 -10.49
N GLU A 6 -2.70 -39.34 -10.11
CA GLU A 6 -3.57 -38.17 -9.96
C GLU A 6 -2.96 -37.27 -8.89
N VAL A 7 -2.37 -36.15 -9.31
CA VAL A 7 -1.90 -35.12 -8.38
C VAL A 7 -3.14 -34.35 -7.92
N THR A 8 -3.72 -34.79 -6.80
CA THR A 8 -4.82 -34.08 -6.15
C THR A 8 -4.24 -32.85 -5.46
N VAL A 9 -4.45 -31.66 -6.05
CA VAL A 9 -3.98 -30.40 -5.46
C VAL A 9 -5.03 -29.89 -4.47
N GLN A 10 -4.70 -29.89 -3.18
CA GLN A 10 -5.55 -29.31 -2.15
C GLN A 10 -5.41 -27.78 -2.14
N LEU A 11 -6.51 -27.10 -2.47
CA LEU A 11 -6.56 -25.63 -2.53
C LEU A 11 -6.99 -25.02 -1.20
N LYS A 12 -6.34 -23.91 -0.84
CA LYS A 12 -6.74 -23.05 0.26
C LYS A 12 -8.14 -22.47 0.02
N PRO A 13 -8.92 -22.21 1.08
CA PRO A 13 -10.17 -21.48 0.92
C PRO A 13 -9.94 -20.06 0.37
N VAL A 14 -10.66 -19.69 -0.69
CA VAL A 14 -10.48 -18.41 -1.40
C VAL A 14 -11.59 -17.39 -1.09
N GLN A 15 -11.25 -16.12 -1.28
CA GLN A 15 -12.20 -15.03 -1.47
C GLN A 15 -12.11 -14.54 -2.91
N ILE A 16 -13.27 -14.25 -3.51
CA ILE A 16 -13.32 -13.85 -4.91
C ILE A 16 -14.30 -12.69 -5.10
N ARG A 17 -13.90 -11.70 -5.90
CA ARG A 17 -14.72 -10.55 -6.29
C ARG A 17 -14.56 -10.27 -7.78
N GLU A 18 -15.64 -9.87 -8.43
CA GLU A 18 -15.61 -9.35 -9.80
C GLU A 18 -14.93 -7.98 -9.86
N LEU A 19 -14.10 -7.78 -10.87
CA LEU A 19 -13.42 -6.54 -11.24
C LEU A 19 -14.29 -5.71 -12.20
N ARG A 20 -13.99 -4.42 -12.35
CA ARG A 20 -14.73 -3.52 -13.25
C ARG A 20 -14.69 -3.91 -14.73
N ASP A 21 -13.71 -4.69 -15.16
CA ASP A 21 -13.56 -5.16 -16.54
C ASP A 21 -14.23 -6.53 -16.79
N GLY A 22 -14.97 -7.06 -15.81
CA GLY A 22 -15.65 -8.37 -15.88
C GLY A 22 -14.74 -9.56 -15.55
N MET A 23 -13.44 -9.34 -15.33
CA MET A 23 -12.55 -10.36 -14.80
C MET A 23 -12.78 -10.53 -13.30
N TRP A 24 -12.20 -11.58 -12.69
CA TRP A 24 -12.39 -11.88 -11.27
C TRP A 24 -11.03 -11.87 -10.56
N VAL A 25 -10.98 -11.29 -9.37
CA VAL A 25 -9.81 -11.41 -8.48
C VAL A 25 -10.07 -12.47 -7.43
N ALA A 26 -9.18 -13.45 -7.35
CA ALA A 26 -9.14 -14.48 -6.31
C ALA A 26 -7.97 -14.20 -5.36
N VAL A 27 -8.20 -14.43 -4.07
CA VAL A 27 -7.17 -14.30 -3.02
C VAL A 27 -7.35 -15.44 -2.01
N ALA A 28 -6.25 -16.07 -1.63
CA ALA A 28 -6.15 -17.01 -0.51
C ALA A 28 -5.29 -16.41 0.62
N GLU A 29 -5.16 -17.13 1.73
CA GLU A 29 -4.29 -16.70 2.82
C GLU A 29 -2.81 -16.77 2.39
N ASP A 30 -2.11 -15.64 2.60
CA ASP A 30 -0.71 -15.42 2.22
C ASP A 30 -0.40 -15.68 0.74
N SER A 31 -1.40 -15.56 -0.13
CA SER A 31 -1.24 -15.68 -1.59
C SER A 31 -1.06 -14.31 -2.25
N GLU A 32 -0.50 -14.30 -3.45
CA GLU A 32 -0.64 -13.15 -4.35
C GLU A 32 -2.07 -13.07 -4.91
N PRO A 33 -2.58 -11.88 -5.29
CA PRO A 33 -3.89 -11.77 -5.90
C PRO A 33 -3.84 -12.27 -7.34
N LEU A 34 -4.72 -13.20 -7.70
CA LEU A 34 -4.80 -13.78 -9.04
C LEU A 34 -5.99 -13.20 -9.80
N VAL A 35 -5.78 -12.77 -11.05
CA VAL A 35 -6.86 -12.32 -11.95
C VAL A 35 -7.22 -13.45 -12.90
N VAL A 36 -8.48 -13.88 -12.86
CA VAL A 36 -8.98 -15.06 -13.57
C VAL A 36 -10.30 -14.78 -14.27
N THR A 37 -10.67 -15.65 -15.21
CA THR A 37 -11.99 -15.59 -15.87
C THR A 37 -13.10 -16.04 -14.92
N GLU A 38 -14.35 -15.73 -15.27
CA GLU A 38 -15.52 -16.17 -14.50
C GLU A 38 -15.59 -17.69 -14.33
N ALA A 39 -15.25 -18.45 -15.37
CA ALA A 39 -15.25 -19.93 -15.32
C ALA A 39 -14.27 -20.46 -14.27
N VAL A 40 -13.05 -19.93 -14.24
CA VAL A 40 -12.04 -20.31 -13.24
C VAL A 40 -12.46 -19.82 -11.85
N ALA A 41 -13.02 -18.62 -11.72
CA ALA A 41 -13.54 -18.12 -10.45
C ALA A 41 -14.65 -19.01 -9.87
N LYS A 42 -15.57 -19.51 -10.71
CA LYS A 42 -16.62 -20.45 -10.30
C LYS A 42 -16.01 -21.78 -9.83
N ALA A 43 -15.05 -22.31 -10.56
CA ALA A 43 -14.34 -23.53 -10.16
C ALA A 43 -13.63 -23.37 -8.80
N LEU A 44 -12.95 -22.25 -8.57
CA LEU A 44 -12.26 -21.97 -7.31
C LEU A 44 -13.20 -21.79 -6.10
N ARG A 45 -14.49 -21.51 -6.29
CA ARG A 45 -15.47 -21.39 -5.19
C ARG A 45 -15.93 -22.73 -4.65
N ASP A 46 -15.85 -23.79 -5.45
CA ASP A 46 -16.33 -25.13 -5.10
C ASP A 46 -15.18 -26.16 -5.23
N PRO A 47 -14.25 -26.18 -4.25
CA PRO A 47 -13.08 -27.06 -4.32
C PRO A 47 -13.43 -28.55 -4.22
N GLY A 48 -14.68 -28.91 -3.89
CA GLY A 48 -15.15 -30.29 -3.75
C GLY A 48 -15.35 -31.05 -5.07
N GLY A 49 -15.04 -30.44 -6.22
CA GLY A 49 -15.33 -31.03 -7.53
C GLY A 49 -14.35 -30.67 -8.65
N ILE A 50 -13.13 -30.19 -8.34
CA ILE A 50 -12.11 -30.04 -9.39
C ILE A 50 -11.42 -31.40 -9.56
N GLU A 51 -12.02 -32.28 -10.36
CA GLU A 51 -11.23 -33.29 -11.07
C GLU A 51 -10.24 -32.52 -11.93
N VAL A 52 -8.95 -32.63 -11.59
CA VAL A 52 -7.85 -32.02 -12.34
C VAL A 52 -7.74 -32.79 -13.65
N ASP A 53 -8.71 -32.60 -14.54
CA ASP A 53 -8.57 -33.07 -15.90
C ASP A 53 -7.44 -32.26 -16.57
N SER A 54 -6.82 -32.89 -17.56
CA SER A 54 -5.65 -32.49 -18.36
C SER A 54 -5.60 -31.01 -18.82
N THR A 55 -6.70 -30.26 -18.74
CA THR A 55 -6.81 -28.84 -19.06
C THR A 55 -6.34 -27.89 -17.94
N LEU A 56 -6.22 -28.37 -16.69
CA LEU A 56 -5.85 -27.53 -15.53
C LEU A 56 -4.38 -27.68 -15.11
N GLY A 57 -3.58 -28.51 -15.77
CA GLY A 57 -2.15 -28.69 -15.44
C GLY A 57 -1.36 -27.37 -15.36
N PRO A 58 -1.41 -26.50 -16.37
CA PRO A 58 -0.77 -25.17 -16.32
C PRO A 58 -1.37 -24.24 -15.26
N LEU A 59 -2.65 -24.41 -14.92
CA LEU A 59 -3.31 -23.63 -13.88
C LEU A 59 -2.85 -24.09 -12.48
N ALA A 60 -2.63 -25.39 -12.28
CA ALA A 60 -2.18 -25.94 -11.01
C ALA A 60 -0.79 -25.41 -10.61
N GLU A 61 0.15 -25.34 -11.57
CA GLU A 61 1.46 -24.71 -11.35
C GLU A 61 1.31 -23.22 -11.01
N THR A 62 0.49 -22.49 -11.78
CA THR A 62 0.20 -21.07 -11.53
C THR A 62 -0.42 -20.84 -10.13
N LEU A 63 -1.33 -21.71 -9.70
CA LEU A 63 -1.97 -21.64 -8.39
C LEU A 63 -0.97 -21.94 -7.27
N SER A 64 -0.09 -22.92 -7.47
CA SER A 64 0.99 -23.25 -6.55
C SER A 64 1.98 -22.09 -6.40
N ASP A 65 2.47 -21.54 -7.51
CA ASP A 65 3.38 -20.40 -7.54
C ASP A 65 2.78 -19.16 -6.89
N ALA A 66 1.47 -18.95 -7.08
CA ALA A 66 0.74 -17.84 -6.46
C ALA A 66 0.40 -18.09 -4.97
N GLY A 67 0.67 -19.27 -4.43
CA GLY A 67 0.49 -19.61 -3.01
C GLY A 67 -0.93 -20.07 -2.62
N PHE A 68 -1.73 -20.57 -3.57
CA PHE A 68 -3.10 -21.03 -3.35
C PHE A 68 -3.19 -22.49 -2.88
N THR A 69 -2.07 -23.22 -2.85
CA THR A 69 -2.01 -24.63 -2.45
C THR A 69 -1.61 -24.77 -0.98
N ASP A 70 -2.14 -25.80 -0.32
CA ASP A 70 -1.76 -26.14 1.05
C ASP A 70 -0.41 -26.88 1.06
N GLY A 71 0.66 -26.20 1.49
CA GLY A 71 1.99 -26.79 1.68
C GLY A 71 2.29 -27.21 3.11
N SER A 72 1.37 -26.99 4.05
CA SER A 72 1.56 -27.24 5.49
C SER A 72 0.33 -27.91 6.10
N ALA A 73 0.53 -28.79 7.09
CA ALA A 73 -0.55 -29.48 7.83
C ALA A 73 -1.44 -28.56 8.69
N ASP A 74 -1.24 -27.24 8.65
CA ASP A 74 -2.10 -26.27 9.33
C ASP A 74 -3.39 -26.06 8.53
N VAL A 75 -4.52 -25.96 9.25
CA VAL A 75 -5.83 -25.65 8.65
C VAL A 75 -5.79 -24.23 8.05
N SER A 76 -5.78 -24.13 6.73
CA SER A 76 -5.86 -22.86 6.03
C SER A 76 -7.21 -22.16 6.25
N LEU A 77 -7.17 -20.89 6.63
CA LEU A 77 -8.37 -20.12 6.95
C LEU A 77 -8.78 -19.22 5.79
N ARG A 78 -10.08 -19.21 5.48
CA ARG A 78 -10.64 -18.31 4.47
C ARG A 78 -10.28 -16.85 4.76
N PRO A 79 -9.77 -16.09 3.77
CA PRO A 79 -9.48 -14.65 3.92
C PRO A 79 -10.69 -13.89 4.47
N PRO A 80 -10.47 -12.91 5.37
CA PRO A 80 -11.56 -12.22 6.03
C PRO A 80 -12.33 -11.38 5.00
N SER A 81 -13.67 -11.44 5.08
CA SER A 81 -14.53 -10.55 4.32
C SER A 81 -14.50 -9.12 4.86
N ALA A 82 -14.91 -8.16 4.02
CA ALA A 82 -15.06 -6.77 4.45
C ALA A 82 -16.02 -6.68 5.66
N PRO A 83 -15.67 -5.93 6.71
CA PRO A 83 -16.56 -5.77 7.85
C PRO A 83 -17.85 -5.04 7.46
N VAL A 84 -18.98 -5.49 8.02
CA VAL A 84 -20.31 -4.90 7.77
C VAL A 84 -20.96 -4.27 9.00
N SER A 85 -20.31 -4.37 10.17
CA SER A 85 -20.87 -3.86 11.43
C SER A 85 -21.08 -2.34 11.39
N ALA A 86 -22.09 -1.85 12.11
CA ALA A 86 -22.38 -0.42 12.21
C ALA A 86 -21.18 0.39 12.72
N GLY A 87 -20.50 -0.11 13.76
CA GLY A 87 -19.30 0.53 14.31
C GLY A 87 -18.16 0.66 13.29
N TRP A 88 -17.93 -0.37 12.47
CA TRP A 88 -16.91 -0.27 11.42
C TRP A 88 -17.31 0.69 10.30
N ARG A 89 -18.59 0.70 9.92
CA ARG A 89 -19.10 1.67 8.93
C ARG A 89 -18.91 3.10 9.42
N ALA A 90 -19.20 3.38 10.69
CA ALA A 90 -18.96 4.66 11.33
C ALA A 90 -17.46 5.01 11.36
N ALA A 91 -16.60 4.09 11.83
CA ALA A 91 -15.16 4.31 11.86
C ALA A 91 -14.58 4.65 10.48
N ARG A 92 -15.04 3.97 9.42
CA ARG A 92 -14.65 4.28 8.03
C ARG A 92 -15.17 5.64 7.57
N ALA A 93 -16.41 6.00 7.89
CA ALA A 93 -16.94 7.32 7.56
C ALA A 93 -16.12 8.43 8.26
N SER A 94 -15.79 8.23 9.54
CA SER A 94 -14.91 9.12 10.30
C SER A 94 -13.51 9.21 9.70
N LEU A 95 -12.93 8.08 9.24
CA LEU A 95 -11.63 8.07 8.56
C LEU A 95 -11.63 9.00 7.33
N TRP A 96 -12.67 8.92 6.50
CA TRP A 96 -12.76 9.76 5.30
C TRP A 96 -13.01 11.23 5.63
N ALA A 97 -13.92 11.52 6.57
CA ALA A 97 -14.18 12.88 7.01
C ALA A 97 -12.93 13.54 7.61
N LEU A 98 -12.23 12.80 8.47
CA LEU A 98 -10.99 13.25 9.10
C LEU A 98 -9.88 13.40 8.06
N GLY A 99 -9.71 12.43 7.16
CA GLY A 99 -8.72 12.51 6.07
C GLY A 99 -8.93 13.76 5.21
N ALA A 100 -10.17 14.07 4.84
CA ALA A 100 -10.50 15.27 4.08
C ALA A 100 -10.15 16.55 4.88
N ALA A 101 -10.61 16.64 6.14
CA ALA A 101 -10.36 17.80 7.00
C ALA A 101 -8.86 18.02 7.30
N LEU A 102 -8.11 16.96 7.58
CA LEU A 102 -6.66 17.04 7.83
C LEU A 102 -5.89 17.42 6.57
N SER A 103 -6.29 16.89 5.41
CA SER A 103 -5.68 17.23 4.12
C SER A 103 -5.86 18.73 3.81
N THR A 104 -7.08 19.25 3.92
CA THR A 104 -7.37 20.66 3.66
C THR A 104 -6.67 21.58 4.65
N THR A 105 -6.69 21.23 5.94
CA THR A 105 -6.01 22.00 6.99
C THR A 105 -4.50 21.99 6.79
N SER A 106 -3.89 20.83 6.56
CA SER A 106 -2.45 20.74 6.30
C SER A 106 -2.04 21.53 5.07
N ALA A 107 -2.81 21.46 3.98
CA ALA A 107 -2.54 22.22 2.77
C ALA A 107 -2.60 23.74 3.04
N ALA A 108 -3.63 24.21 3.74
CA ALA A 108 -3.76 25.62 4.09
C ALA A 108 -2.58 26.11 4.97
N LEU A 109 -2.20 25.34 5.98
CA LEU A 109 -1.09 25.67 6.87
C LEU A 109 0.27 25.65 6.15
N LEU A 110 0.48 24.71 5.21
CA LEU A 110 1.68 24.68 4.38
C LEU A 110 1.74 25.86 3.39
N LEU A 111 0.61 26.29 2.83
CA LEU A 111 0.54 27.47 1.97
C LEU A 111 0.85 28.76 2.74
N GLN A 112 0.45 28.84 4.01
CA GLN A 112 0.73 30.00 4.87
C GLN A 112 2.16 30.01 5.41
N GLY A 113 2.67 28.86 5.88
CA GLY A 113 3.96 28.74 6.57
C GLY A 113 5.12 28.24 5.71
N GLY A 114 4.87 27.92 4.44
CA GLY A 114 5.84 27.31 3.54
C GLY A 114 6.14 25.84 3.85
N VAL A 115 6.63 25.13 2.83
CA VAL A 115 7.09 23.74 2.94
C VAL A 115 8.58 23.74 3.29
N PRO A 116 8.99 23.23 4.45
CA PRO A 116 10.41 23.21 4.82
C PRO A 116 11.17 22.19 3.97
N THR A 117 12.38 22.58 3.56
CA THR A 117 13.34 21.75 2.81
C THR A 117 14.19 20.91 3.76
N GLY A 118 15.02 20.04 3.19
CA GLY A 118 15.99 19.28 3.98
C GLY A 118 17.03 20.15 4.68
N ALA A 119 17.45 21.25 4.04
CA ALA A 119 18.38 22.20 4.65
C ALA A 119 17.72 22.92 5.84
N ASP A 120 16.44 23.28 5.74
CA ASP A 120 15.69 23.89 6.84
C ASP A 120 15.60 22.96 8.05
N ALA A 121 15.34 21.67 7.83
CA ALA A 121 15.28 20.69 8.91
C ALA A 121 16.62 20.56 9.66
N ILE A 122 17.73 20.45 8.93
CA ILE A 122 19.06 20.33 9.55
C ILE A 122 19.49 21.63 10.24
N SER A 123 19.08 22.77 9.71
CA SER A 123 19.42 24.10 10.26
C SER A 123 18.52 24.55 11.39
N ALA A 124 17.35 23.93 11.59
CA ALA A 124 16.39 24.38 12.57
C ALA A 124 16.91 24.22 14.00
N GLY A 125 17.61 23.12 14.27
CA GLY A 125 18.11 22.80 15.61
C GLY A 125 19.42 23.51 15.97
N PRO A 126 19.82 23.48 17.26
CA PRO A 126 21.07 24.09 17.71
C PRO A 126 22.31 23.37 17.17
N HIS A 127 22.16 22.10 16.75
CA HIS A 127 23.24 21.31 16.17
C HIS A 127 22.72 20.40 15.05
N PRO A 128 23.37 20.33 13.86
CA PRO A 128 22.93 19.52 12.73
C PRO A 128 22.71 18.03 13.04
N LEU A 129 23.62 17.42 13.80
CA LEU A 129 23.49 16.01 14.22
C LEU A 129 22.29 15.78 15.16
N LEU A 130 21.96 16.76 16.01
CA LEU A 130 20.80 16.67 16.89
C LEU A 130 19.51 16.76 16.07
N ALA A 131 19.45 17.67 15.10
CA ALA A 131 18.32 17.78 14.19
C ALA A 131 18.11 16.48 13.38
N ALA A 132 19.19 15.88 12.87
CA ALA A 132 19.15 14.59 12.19
C ALA A 132 18.65 13.46 13.13
N THR A 133 19.13 13.43 14.38
CA THR A 133 18.70 12.45 15.38
C THR A 133 17.20 12.59 15.69
N VAL A 134 16.71 13.82 15.86
CA VAL A 134 15.28 14.10 16.05
C VAL A 134 14.47 13.67 14.83
N ALA A 135 14.97 13.93 13.61
CA ALA A 135 14.29 13.50 12.38
C ALA A 135 14.10 11.97 12.32
N VAL A 136 15.13 11.21 12.66
CA VAL A 136 15.07 9.75 12.77
C VAL A 136 14.08 9.32 13.86
N GLY A 137 14.10 9.98 15.02
CA GLY A 137 13.16 9.73 16.10
C GLY A 137 11.70 9.94 15.66
N VAL A 138 11.40 11.06 15.00
CA VAL A 138 10.06 11.34 14.45
C VAL A 138 9.64 10.28 13.44
N ALA A 139 10.54 9.89 12.52
CA ALA A 139 10.24 8.86 11.52
C ALA A 139 9.87 7.52 12.16
N ILE A 140 10.61 7.06 13.17
CA ILE A 140 10.35 5.80 13.88
C ILE A 140 9.04 5.88 14.67
N VAL A 141 8.84 6.95 15.44
CA VAL A 141 7.67 7.12 16.31
C VAL A 141 6.37 7.17 15.48
N THR A 142 6.40 7.82 14.32
CA THR A 142 5.23 7.92 13.44
C THR A 142 5.01 6.68 12.57
N ALA A 143 6.05 5.84 12.37
CA ALA A 143 5.93 4.61 11.58
C ALA A 143 4.99 3.58 12.21
N VAL A 144 5.04 3.43 13.53
CA VAL A 144 4.24 2.43 14.24
C VAL A 144 2.73 2.71 14.16
N PRO A 145 2.22 3.92 14.46
CA PRO A 145 0.80 4.23 14.33
C PRO A 145 0.26 4.09 12.90
N HIS A 146 1.05 4.45 11.90
CA HIS A 146 0.69 4.30 10.49
C HIS A 146 0.42 2.84 10.12
N GLU A 147 1.34 1.94 10.47
CA GLU A 147 1.19 0.51 10.21
C GLU A 147 0.07 -0.10 11.04
N LEU A 148 -0.08 0.34 12.30
CA LEU A 148 -1.20 -0.06 13.13
C LEU A 148 -2.55 0.33 12.48
N ALA A 149 -2.63 1.50 11.84
CA ALA A 149 -3.85 1.93 11.15
C ALA A 149 -4.23 0.98 10.00
N HIS A 150 -3.25 0.50 9.23
CA HIS A 150 -3.45 -0.55 8.22
C HIS A 150 -3.95 -1.85 8.84
N VAL A 151 -3.38 -2.29 9.96
CA VAL A 151 -3.81 -3.51 10.66
C VAL A 151 -5.24 -3.39 11.16
N VAL A 152 -5.60 -2.24 11.75
CA VAL A 152 -6.94 -1.97 12.31
C VAL A 152 -7.99 -1.96 11.19
N PHE A 153 -7.77 -1.18 10.13
CA PHE A 153 -8.75 -1.08 9.03
C PHE A 153 -8.73 -2.27 8.08
N GLY A 154 -7.59 -2.96 7.95
CA GLY A 154 -7.43 -4.22 7.24
C GLY A 154 -7.88 -5.45 8.06
N ARG A 155 -8.24 -5.26 9.33
CA ARG A 155 -8.72 -6.30 10.26
C ARG A 155 -7.80 -7.50 10.45
N ALA A 156 -6.48 -7.30 10.33
CA ALA A 156 -5.51 -8.36 10.60
C ALA A 156 -5.45 -8.77 12.09
N PHE A 157 -5.99 -7.97 13.00
CA PHE A 157 -6.02 -8.24 14.46
C PHE A 157 -6.76 -9.53 14.88
N GLY A 158 -7.68 -10.04 14.06
CA GLY A 158 -8.44 -11.26 14.36
C GLY A 158 -7.74 -12.56 13.98
N ARG A 159 -6.61 -12.49 13.26
CA ARG A 159 -5.82 -13.65 12.88
C ARG A 159 -4.62 -13.74 13.81
N ARG A 160 -4.46 -14.88 14.50
CA ARG A 160 -3.29 -15.19 15.37
C ARG A 160 -1.93 -15.02 14.66
N ARG A 161 -1.89 -14.78 13.34
CA ARG A 161 -0.70 -14.58 12.49
C ARG A 161 -0.57 -13.20 11.85
N GLY A 162 -1.41 -12.21 12.19
CA GLY A 162 -1.27 -10.82 11.72
C GLY A 162 -0.01 -10.14 12.30
N SER A 163 1.17 -10.56 11.87
CA SER A 163 2.44 -10.06 12.41
C SER A 163 2.80 -8.73 11.76
N VAL A 164 2.77 -7.65 12.56
CA VAL A 164 3.46 -6.41 12.22
C VAL A 164 4.94 -6.70 12.23
N ARG A 165 5.56 -6.83 11.04
CA ARG A 165 7.01 -7.02 10.95
C ARG A 165 7.69 -5.66 10.99
N VAL A 166 8.24 -5.30 12.14
CA VAL A 166 9.06 -4.10 12.31
C VAL A 166 10.45 -4.38 11.72
N ARG A 167 10.80 -3.67 10.65
CA ARG A 167 12.17 -3.70 10.08
C ARG A 167 12.88 -2.41 10.44
N VAL A 168 13.60 -2.42 11.56
CA VAL A 168 14.35 -1.27 12.10
C VAL A 168 15.32 -0.69 11.06
N ARG A 169 16.00 -1.54 10.26
CA ARG A 169 16.94 -1.11 9.21
C ARG A 169 16.31 -0.25 8.09
N ARG A 170 14.99 -0.31 7.90
CA ARG A 170 14.27 0.49 6.89
C ARG A 170 13.36 1.54 7.53
N ALA A 171 13.40 1.66 8.87
CA ALA A 171 12.44 2.46 9.65
C ALA A 171 10.97 2.22 9.21
N SER A 172 10.65 0.98 8.85
CA SER A 172 9.34 0.60 8.31
C SER A 172 8.81 -0.61 9.05
N ALA A 173 7.59 -0.54 9.59
CA ALA A 173 6.80 -1.74 9.82
C ALA A 173 6.07 -2.08 8.51
N THR A 174 5.65 -3.34 8.32
CA THR A 174 4.90 -3.74 7.13
C THR A 174 3.81 -4.74 7.52
N THR A 175 2.64 -4.60 6.91
CA THR A 175 1.48 -5.49 7.11
C THR A 175 1.03 -6.06 5.76
N ASN A 176 0.82 -7.39 5.68
CA ASN A 176 0.24 -8.00 4.48
C ASN A 176 -1.27 -7.73 4.44
N LEU A 177 -1.73 -6.99 3.44
CA LEU A 177 -3.15 -6.64 3.22
C LEU A 177 -3.70 -7.21 1.91
N THR A 178 -3.08 -8.24 1.35
CA THR A 178 -3.47 -8.76 0.02
C THR A 178 -4.93 -9.21 -0.05
N HIS A 179 -5.49 -9.73 1.06
CA HIS A 179 -6.90 -10.13 1.17
C HIS A 179 -7.89 -9.00 0.88
N VAL A 180 -7.52 -7.73 1.09
CA VAL A 180 -8.45 -6.61 0.87
C VAL A 180 -8.81 -6.41 -0.60
N TRP A 181 -8.09 -7.04 -1.54
CA TRP A 181 -8.43 -7.01 -2.97
C TRP A 181 -9.80 -7.61 -3.29
N ALA A 182 -10.24 -8.59 -2.50
CA ALA A 182 -11.57 -9.19 -2.60
C ALA A 182 -12.67 -8.34 -1.93
N TRP A 183 -12.31 -7.24 -1.24
CA TRP A 183 -13.30 -6.35 -0.62
C TRP A 183 -13.89 -5.37 -1.64
N PRO A 184 -15.09 -4.83 -1.37
CA PRO A 184 -15.61 -3.69 -2.12
C PRO A 184 -14.66 -2.48 -2.07
N ALA A 185 -14.81 -1.56 -3.02
CA ALA A 185 -13.87 -0.45 -3.22
C ALA A 185 -13.64 0.41 -1.97
N SER A 186 -14.70 0.90 -1.32
CA SER A 186 -14.55 1.81 -0.18
C SER A 186 -13.92 1.16 1.07
N PRO A 187 -14.31 -0.06 1.51
CA PRO A 187 -13.59 -0.79 2.56
C PRO A 187 -12.11 -1.02 2.24
N ARG A 188 -11.83 -1.44 1.00
CA ARG A 188 -10.48 -1.73 0.52
C ARG A 188 -9.60 -0.48 0.54
N LEU A 189 -10.11 0.63 0.01
CA LEU A 189 -9.41 1.91 0.02
C LEU A 189 -9.21 2.41 1.45
N ALA A 190 -10.18 2.24 2.35
CA ALA A 190 -10.03 2.64 3.74
C ALA A 190 -8.87 1.90 4.44
N ALA A 191 -8.70 0.59 4.19
CA ALA A 191 -7.61 -0.20 4.74
C ALA A 191 -6.22 0.31 4.31
N VAL A 192 -6.06 0.70 3.04
CA VAL A 192 -4.78 1.18 2.51
C VAL A 192 -4.58 2.69 2.71
N SER A 193 -5.64 3.49 2.82
CA SER A 193 -5.51 4.94 3.08
C SER A 193 -5.35 5.27 4.55
N ALA A 194 -5.65 4.35 5.48
CA ALA A 194 -5.60 4.61 6.91
C ALA A 194 -4.22 5.10 7.41
N GLY A 195 -3.12 4.51 6.91
CA GLY A 195 -1.76 4.96 7.24
C GLY A 195 -1.50 6.41 6.81
N ILE A 196 -1.94 6.79 5.60
CA ILE A 196 -1.81 8.18 5.11
C ILE A 196 -2.63 9.16 5.94
N VAL A 197 -3.84 8.80 6.37
CA VAL A 197 -4.66 9.66 7.24
C VAL A 197 -4.00 9.88 8.59
N VAL A 198 -3.35 8.85 9.15
CA VAL A 198 -2.54 8.99 10.37
C VAL A 198 -1.33 9.90 10.15
N ASP A 199 -0.62 9.75 9.02
CA ASP A 199 0.49 10.64 8.68
C ASP A 199 0.02 12.10 8.55
N LEU A 200 -1.14 12.34 7.95
CA LEU A 200 -1.76 13.67 7.86
C LEU A 200 -2.13 14.24 9.24
N ALA A 201 -2.53 13.39 10.19
CA ALA A 201 -2.83 13.83 11.56
C ALA A 201 -1.55 14.32 12.24
N PHE A 202 -0.46 13.56 12.16
CA PHE A 202 0.85 13.97 12.67
C PHE A 202 1.36 15.23 11.98
N LEU A 203 1.22 15.34 10.66
CA LEU A 203 1.59 16.55 9.91
C LEU A 203 0.80 17.76 10.42
N THR A 204 -0.52 17.64 10.56
CA THR A 204 -1.38 18.75 11.01
C THR A 204 -0.97 19.21 12.41
N VAL A 205 -0.76 18.27 13.34
CA VAL A 205 -0.28 18.59 14.70
C VAL A 205 1.08 19.29 14.65
N ALA A 206 2.03 18.78 13.87
CA ALA A 206 3.36 19.39 13.73
C ALA A 206 3.29 20.80 13.12
N LEU A 207 2.40 21.02 12.14
CA LEU A 207 2.18 22.33 11.52
C LEU A 207 1.60 23.34 12.51
N VAL A 208 0.59 22.93 13.29
CA VAL A 208 0.00 23.77 14.34
C VAL A 208 1.06 24.12 15.38
N LEU A 209 1.83 23.15 15.87
CA LEU A 209 2.91 23.38 16.83
C LEU A 209 3.99 24.31 16.28
N ARG A 210 4.40 24.12 15.01
CA ARG A 210 5.36 25.00 14.34
C ARG A 210 4.84 26.44 14.29
N GLY A 211 3.56 26.63 13.92
CA GLY A 211 2.95 27.96 13.82
C GLY A 211 2.75 28.65 15.16
N THR A 212 2.43 27.92 16.22
CA THR A 212 2.11 28.50 17.54
C THR A 212 3.32 28.69 18.44
N THR A 213 4.30 27.79 18.35
CA THR A 213 5.47 27.80 19.26
C THR A 213 6.76 28.23 18.59
N GLY A 214 6.85 28.16 17.26
CA GLY A 214 8.11 28.34 16.54
C GLY A 214 9.18 27.29 16.87
N ALA A 215 8.82 26.20 17.56
CA ALA A 215 9.78 25.21 18.01
C ALA A 215 10.50 24.54 16.82
N TRP A 216 11.83 24.50 16.87
CA TRP A 216 12.64 23.89 15.81
C TRP A 216 12.33 22.39 15.61
N VAL A 217 12.00 21.68 16.69
CA VAL A 217 11.58 20.26 16.63
C VAL A 217 10.32 20.11 15.77
N ALA A 218 9.39 21.07 15.83
CA ALA A 218 8.19 21.05 15.01
C ALA A 218 8.52 21.27 13.53
N THR A 219 9.49 22.14 13.19
CA THR A 219 9.99 22.28 11.80
C THR A 219 10.59 20.98 11.27
N VAL A 220 11.42 20.31 12.07
CA VAL A 220 11.96 18.99 11.72
C VAL A 220 10.84 17.99 11.49
N ALA A 221 9.86 17.94 12.41
CA ALA A 221 8.72 17.02 12.30
C ALA A 221 7.88 17.29 11.04
N VAL A 222 7.56 18.55 10.73
CA VAL A 222 6.85 18.92 9.49
C VAL A 222 7.63 18.43 8.26
N THR A 223 8.95 18.65 8.22
CA THR A 223 9.78 18.21 7.10
C THR A 223 9.71 16.69 6.92
N VAL A 224 9.90 15.93 8.00
CA VAL A 224 9.84 14.47 7.97
C VAL A 224 8.47 13.97 7.52
N MET A 225 7.38 14.56 8.03
CA MET A 225 6.02 14.14 7.67
C MET A 225 5.67 14.48 6.22
N VAL A 226 6.07 15.65 5.72
CA VAL A 226 5.91 16.01 4.30
C VAL A 226 6.69 15.05 3.41
N MET A 227 7.97 14.81 3.71
CA MET A 227 8.79 13.85 2.96
C MET A 227 8.14 12.48 2.93
N ARG A 228 7.63 12.01 4.07
CA ARG A 228 6.97 10.71 4.18
C ARG A 228 5.69 10.64 3.35
N ILE A 229 4.86 11.67 3.35
CA ILE A 229 3.65 11.70 2.51
C ILE A 229 4.01 11.72 1.02
N VAL A 230 4.99 12.53 0.61
CA VAL A 230 5.49 12.53 -0.78
C VAL A 230 6.10 11.18 -1.16
N TRP A 231 6.77 10.51 -0.22
CA TRP A 231 7.31 9.17 -0.40
C TRP A 231 6.24 8.11 -0.67
N GLN A 232 5.04 8.28 -0.12
CA GLN A 232 3.89 7.42 -0.44
C GLN A 232 3.37 7.62 -1.86
N LEU A 233 3.67 8.75 -2.52
CA LEU A 233 3.30 9.02 -3.91
C LEU A 233 4.24 8.37 -4.94
N ARG A 234 5.25 7.61 -4.53
CA ARG A 234 6.16 6.90 -5.45
C ARG A 234 5.49 5.67 -6.07
N PHE A 235 4.52 5.89 -6.94
CA PHE A 235 3.64 4.86 -7.51
C PHE A 235 4.36 3.71 -8.24
N HIS A 236 5.61 3.92 -8.67
CA HIS A 236 6.47 2.89 -9.25
C HIS A 236 7.11 1.93 -8.22
N ARG A 237 7.13 2.29 -6.94
CA ARG A 237 7.68 1.51 -5.82
C ARG A 237 6.56 0.91 -4.96
N ASN A 238 6.89 -0.07 -4.13
CA ASN A 238 5.93 -0.71 -3.22
C ASN A 238 5.62 0.21 -2.04
N CYS A 239 4.66 1.12 -2.21
CA CYS A 239 4.17 2.08 -1.22
C CYS A 239 2.64 2.16 -1.26
N ASP A 240 2.04 2.84 -0.27
CA ASP A 240 0.58 2.90 -0.14
C ASP A 240 -0.07 3.55 -1.36
N GLY A 241 0.51 4.64 -1.87
CA GLY A 241 -0.02 5.32 -3.05
C GLY A 241 -0.09 4.40 -4.26
N ARG A 242 0.90 3.52 -4.46
CA ARG A 242 0.85 2.51 -5.53
C ARG A 242 -0.36 1.60 -5.36
N HIS A 243 -0.59 1.09 -4.15
CA HIS A 243 -1.71 0.21 -3.87
C HIS A 243 -3.06 0.93 -4.03
N ILE A 244 -3.18 2.17 -3.55
CA ILE A 244 -4.36 3.03 -3.74
C ILE A 244 -4.63 3.21 -5.23
N ALA A 245 -3.62 3.59 -6.03
CA ALA A 245 -3.77 3.78 -7.46
C ALA A 245 -4.25 2.51 -8.18
N LYS A 246 -3.64 1.35 -7.89
CA LYS A 246 -4.10 0.07 -8.43
C LYS A 246 -5.55 -0.23 -8.04
N MET A 247 -5.93 0.05 -6.79
CA MET A 247 -7.28 -0.18 -6.28
C MET A 247 -8.33 0.79 -6.85
N LEU A 248 -7.93 2.00 -7.24
CA LEU A 248 -8.80 2.95 -7.95
C LEU A 248 -9.04 2.54 -9.41
N ILE A 249 -8.00 2.01 -10.06
CA ILE A 249 -8.09 1.39 -11.40
C ILE A 249 -8.87 0.07 -11.35
N ASP A 250 -8.89 -0.57 -10.18
CA ASP A 250 -9.47 -1.89 -9.92
C ASP A 250 -8.77 -3.04 -10.66
N ASN A 251 -7.44 -2.96 -10.80
CA ASN A 251 -6.64 -3.99 -11.43
C ASN A 251 -5.34 -4.25 -10.62
N PRO A 252 -5.18 -5.41 -9.95
CA PRO A 252 -3.97 -5.74 -9.20
C PRO A 252 -2.74 -6.02 -10.08
N THR A 253 -2.95 -6.51 -11.32
CA THR A 253 -1.94 -6.89 -12.32
C THR A 253 -1.63 -5.78 -13.33
N ILE A 254 -2.15 -4.56 -13.15
CA ILE A 254 -2.01 -3.45 -14.12
C ILE A 254 -0.57 -3.18 -14.56
N ASN A 255 0.42 -3.46 -13.72
CA ASN A 255 1.83 -3.31 -14.06
C ASN A 255 2.30 -4.31 -15.12
N THR A 256 1.93 -5.59 -14.98
CA THR A 256 2.25 -6.62 -15.96
C THR A 256 1.47 -6.40 -17.24
N ASP A 257 0.20 -6.00 -17.12
CA ASP A 257 -0.69 -5.76 -18.25
C ASP A 257 -0.19 -4.57 -19.08
N THR A 258 0.19 -3.48 -18.42
CA THR A 258 0.78 -2.31 -19.07
C THR A 258 2.11 -2.64 -19.73
N ARG A 259 3.00 -3.38 -19.06
CA ARG A 259 4.28 -3.79 -19.66
C ARG A 259 4.05 -4.63 -20.90
N ARG A 260 3.16 -5.63 -20.84
CA ARG A 260 2.79 -6.47 -22.00
C ARG A 260 2.25 -5.63 -23.14
N ALA A 261 1.31 -4.73 -22.86
CA ALA A 261 0.71 -3.84 -23.86
C ALA A 261 1.74 -2.91 -24.53
N LEU A 262 2.71 -2.38 -23.78
CA LEU A 262 3.77 -1.52 -24.32
C LEU A 262 4.84 -2.30 -25.10
N THR A 263 5.10 -3.57 -24.74
CA THR A 263 6.07 -4.42 -25.44
C THR A 263 5.52 -5.13 -26.66
N ALA A 264 4.20 -5.32 -26.74
CA ALA A 264 3.54 -5.92 -27.90
C ALA A 264 3.70 -4.97 -29.10
N ARG A 265 4.50 -5.38 -30.08
CA ARG A 265 4.84 -4.57 -31.26
C ARG A 265 3.59 -4.30 -32.14
N LEU A 266 3.29 -3.01 -32.26
CA LEU A 266 2.98 -2.24 -33.48
C LEU A 266 1.55 -2.03 -34.02
N TRP A 267 0.48 -2.70 -33.58
CA TRP A 267 -0.82 -2.49 -34.27
C TRP A 267 -2.07 -2.35 -33.41
N THR A 268 -1.98 -2.54 -32.09
CA THR A 268 -3.11 -2.29 -31.19
C THR A 268 -2.82 -1.10 -30.28
N PRO A 269 -3.69 -0.08 -30.26
CA PRO A 269 -3.54 1.03 -29.32
C PRO A 269 -3.65 0.50 -27.89
N ALA A 270 -2.71 0.90 -27.04
CA ALA A 270 -2.72 0.51 -25.63
C ALA A 270 -4.03 0.98 -24.95
N PRO A 271 -4.62 0.18 -24.06
CA PRO A 271 -5.86 0.54 -23.39
C PRO A 271 -5.67 1.80 -22.52
N ARG A 272 -6.76 2.55 -22.31
CA ARG A 272 -6.73 3.79 -21.49
C ARG A 272 -6.15 3.57 -20.09
N SER A 273 -6.40 2.40 -19.49
CA SER A 273 -5.86 2.02 -18.18
C SER A 273 -4.33 1.93 -18.17
N ALA A 274 -3.70 1.49 -19.25
CA ALA A 274 -2.24 1.43 -19.40
C ALA A 274 -1.63 2.83 -19.49
N TRP A 275 -2.28 3.75 -20.21
CA TRP A 275 -1.87 5.16 -20.25
C TRP A 275 -2.02 5.86 -18.90
N LEU A 276 -3.18 5.67 -18.24
CA LEU A 276 -3.43 6.20 -16.90
C LEU A 276 -2.38 5.68 -15.91
N TRP A 277 -2.08 4.39 -15.94
CA TRP A 277 -1.05 3.79 -15.09
C TRP A 277 0.35 4.35 -15.38
N SER A 278 0.69 4.54 -16.65
CA SER A 278 1.97 5.13 -17.05
C SER A 278 2.11 6.58 -16.57
N ALA A 279 1.04 7.38 -16.66
CA ALA A 279 1.01 8.73 -16.12
C ALA A 279 1.19 8.75 -14.60
N VAL A 280 0.49 7.85 -13.88
CA VAL A 280 0.65 7.68 -12.43
C VAL A 280 2.09 7.29 -12.07
N VAL A 281 2.70 6.35 -12.82
CA VAL A 281 4.11 5.98 -12.65
C VAL A 281 5.05 7.17 -12.87
N ALA A 282 4.80 7.99 -13.90
CA ALA A 282 5.59 9.19 -14.16
C ALA A 282 5.51 10.20 -13.00
N VAL A 283 4.32 10.43 -12.44
CA VAL A 283 4.14 11.24 -11.21
C VAL A 283 4.97 10.66 -10.06
N GLY A 284 5.00 9.34 -9.90
CA GLY A 284 5.82 8.68 -8.88
C GLY A 284 7.32 8.91 -9.04
N VAL A 285 7.82 8.91 -10.28
CA VAL A 285 9.22 9.24 -10.59
C VAL A 285 9.52 10.70 -10.26
N LEU A 286 8.63 11.64 -10.63
CA LEU A 286 8.77 13.05 -10.29
C LEU A 286 8.78 13.27 -8.77
N ALA A 287 7.93 12.56 -8.02
CA ALA A 287 7.94 12.62 -6.56
C ALA A 287 9.27 12.12 -5.97
N GLU A 288 9.86 11.05 -6.51
CA GLU A 288 11.18 10.57 -6.09
C GLU A 288 12.31 11.56 -6.40
N LEU A 289 12.27 12.22 -7.56
CA LEU A 289 13.20 13.28 -7.90
C LEU A 289 13.06 14.49 -6.98
N ALA A 290 11.83 14.90 -6.64
CA ALA A 290 11.57 15.98 -5.69
C ALA A 290 12.11 15.65 -4.30
N LEU A 291 11.88 14.42 -3.81
CA LEU A 291 12.45 13.93 -2.55
C LEU A 291 13.96 14.05 -2.51
N PHE A 292 14.63 13.71 -3.61
CA PHE A 292 16.07 13.84 -3.71
C PHE A 292 16.51 15.32 -3.72
N ALA A 293 15.95 16.13 -4.63
CA ALA A 293 16.42 17.48 -4.90
C ALA A 293 16.06 18.51 -3.82
N VAL A 294 14.88 18.38 -3.20
CA VAL A 294 14.37 19.36 -2.22
C VAL A 294 14.70 18.97 -0.78
N TRP A 295 14.82 17.68 -0.48
CA TRP A 295 15.03 17.21 0.88
C TRP A 295 16.35 16.48 1.10
N PHE A 296 16.62 15.40 0.37
CA PHE A 296 17.81 14.59 0.67
C PHE A 296 19.13 15.34 0.39
N ALA A 297 19.32 15.85 -0.82
CA ALA A 297 20.56 16.52 -1.19
C ALA A 297 20.82 17.80 -0.35
N PRO A 298 19.82 18.69 -0.14
CA PRO A 298 20.02 19.86 0.72
C PRO A 298 20.35 19.49 2.18
N ALA A 299 19.73 18.46 2.74
CA ALA A 299 20.04 18.00 4.10
C ALA A 299 21.49 17.51 4.22
N VAL A 300 21.95 16.70 3.26
CA VAL A 300 23.33 16.17 3.25
C VAL A 300 24.34 17.28 3.08
N LEU A 301 24.14 18.18 2.11
CA LEU A 301 25.04 19.32 1.88
C LEU A 301 25.14 20.22 3.13
N ARG A 302 24.02 20.44 3.82
CA ARG A 302 24.00 21.21 5.07
C ARG A 302 24.71 20.48 6.22
N LEU A 303 24.55 19.15 6.33
CA LEU A 303 25.28 18.33 7.31
C LEU A 303 26.81 18.36 7.10
N LEU A 304 27.24 18.47 5.84
CA LEU A 304 28.66 18.55 5.47
C LEU A 304 29.23 19.99 5.57
N GLY A 305 28.40 20.98 5.92
CA GLY A 305 28.81 22.38 6.00
C GLY A 305 29.07 23.06 4.65
N VAL A 306 28.52 22.52 3.56
CA VAL A 306 28.68 23.05 2.18
C VAL A 306 27.61 24.09 1.84
N LEU A 307 26.42 23.93 2.41
CA LEU A 307 25.34 24.92 2.42
C LEU A 307 25.25 25.52 3.82
#